data_AF-A0A316M808-F1
#
_entry.id   AF-A0A316M808-F1
#
_cell.length_a   1.000
_cell.length_b   1.000
_cell.length_c   1.000
_cell.angle_alpha   90.00
_cell.angle_beta   90.00
_cell.angle_gamma   90.00
#
_symmetry.space_group_name_H-M   'P 1'
#
loop_
_entity.id
_entity.type
_entity.pdbx_description
1 polymer ?
#
loop_
_entity_poly.entity_id
_entity_poly.type
_entity_poly.pdbx_seq_one_letter_code
_entity_poly.pdbx_strand_id
1 'polypeptide(L)'
;MSVKPILFNTEMVRAILDGRKTCTRRVIKLQPDEKHIYPLGYVTDSTEKKNVGCFGFGIDEYSGSIQYAKPPYLGGDIIYIRETWTEECGKNYYRADYDSDYLDPCETLSGGYPASCRNHPGCDGCMATSTRIHWRPSIHMPKEAARIWLKVTDVRVERLQEITEDGAKAEGINEEWAMSWWSPTYYDPDSGGYPKYRDTFAFEVWNKTIKKSDIGRYGWYANPWVWVVEFERCEKPEDNQN
;
A
#
# COMPACT_ATOMS: atom_id res chain seq x y z
N MET A 1 17.78 10.07 7.97
CA MET A 1 17.13 8.76 7.76
C MET A 1 16.13 8.56 8.88
N SER A 2 14.84 8.47 8.55
CA SER A 2 13.78 8.22 9.53
C SER A 2 13.14 6.85 9.32
N VAL A 3 12.57 6.29 10.38
CA VAL A 3 11.83 5.01 10.33
C VAL A 3 10.34 5.30 10.50
N LYS A 4 9.51 4.95 9.52
CA LYS A 4 8.07 5.30 9.51
C LYS A 4 7.17 4.09 9.15
N PRO A 5 5.97 3.97 9.72
CA PRO A 5 5.01 2.93 9.32
C PRO A 5 4.36 3.25 7.98
N ILE A 6 4.03 2.21 7.22
CA ILE A 6 3.11 2.27 6.09
C ILE A 6 2.07 1.15 6.17
N LEU A 7 0.80 1.49 5.92
CA LEU A 7 -0.29 0.51 5.91
C LEU A 7 -0.49 -0.05 4.50
N PHE A 8 -0.46 -1.37 4.38
CA PHE A 8 -0.81 -2.09 3.16
C PHE A 8 -1.85 -3.17 3.47
N ASN A 9 -2.72 -3.44 2.48
CA ASN A 9 -3.67 -4.54 2.55
C ASN A 9 -2.95 -5.88 2.22
N THR A 10 -3.63 -6.99 2.45
CA THR A 10 -3.09 -8.35 2.24
C THR A 10 -2.50 -8.53 0.84
N GLU A 11 -3.21 -8.11 -0.20
CA GLU A 11 -2.78 -8.29 -1.60
C GLU A 11 -1.54 -7.46 -1.95
N MET A 12 -1.46 -6.23 -1.43
CA MET A 12 -0.28 -5.39 -1.59
C MET A 12 0.93 -5.97 -0.86
N VAL A 13 0.74 -6.60 0.30
CA VAL A 13 1.82 -7.27 1.04
C VAL A 13 2.33 -8.48 0.26
N ARG A 14 1.42 -9.34 -0.22
CA ARG A 14 1.76 -10.48 -1.08
C ARG A 14 2.54 -10.01 -2.32
N ALA A 15 2.10 -8.95 -2.97
CA ALA A 15 2.80 -8.37 -4.11
C ALA A 15 4.22 -7.87 -3.79
N ILE A 16 4.47 -7.40 -2.57
CA ILE A 16 5.83 -7.03 -2.11
C ILE A 16 6.68 -8.27 -1.86
N LEU A 17 6.09 -9.31 -1.24
CA LEU A 17 6.77 -10.58 -0.99
C LEU A 17 7.17 -11.27 -2.31
N ASP A 18 6.32 -11.19 -3.32
CA ASP A 18 6.58 -11.69 -4.68
C ASP A 18 7.51 -10.80 -5.52
N GLY A 19 7.91 -9.63 -5.01
CA GLY A 19 8.75 -8.67 -5.73
C GLY A 19 8.05 -7.92 -6.88
N ARG A 20 6.72 -8.02 -7.01
CA ARG A 20 5.93 -7.34 -8.04
C ARG A 20 5.68 -5.87 -7.71
N LYS A 21 5.57 -5.53 -6.43
CA LYS A 21 5.30 -4.16 -5.96
C LYS A 21 6.58 -3.45 -5.56
N THR A 22 6.90 -2.36 -6.25
CA THR A 22 8.10 -1.53 -6.03
C THR A 22 7.77 -0.05 -5.84
N CYS A 23 6.52 0.35 -6.04
CA CYS A 23 6.08 1.71 -5.80
C CYS A 23 4.69 1.76 -5.15
N THR A 24 4.34 2.90 -4.56
CA THR A 24 2.97 3.18 -4.10
C THR A 24 2.59 4.65 -4.23
N ARG A 25 1.36 4.90 -4.69
CA ARG A 25 0.77 6.23 -4.73
C ARG A 25 0.02 6.59 -3.44
N ARG A 26 0.14 7.84 -3.00
CA ARG A 26 -0.60 8.41 -1.86
C ARG A 26 -1.14 9.79 -2.20
N VAL A 27 -2.40 10.04 -1.86
CA VAL A 27 -3.05 11.34 -2.08
C VAL A 27 -2.28 12.48 -1.41
N ILE A 28 -2.04 13.57 -2.13
CA ILE A 28 -1.66 14.84 -1.52
C ILE A 28 -2.92 15.42 -0.85
N LYS A 29 -3.01 15.36 0.48
CA LYS A 29 -4.24 15.76 1.20
C LYS A 29 -4.63 17.22 0.95
N LEU A 30 -3.65 18.10 0.81
CA LEU A 30 -3.87 19.49 0.42
C LEU A 30 -3.54 19.59 -1.07
N GLN A 31 -4.54 19.36 -1.91
CA GLN A 31 -4.40 19.56 -3.35
C GLN A 31 -4.10 21.03 -3.63
N PRO A 32 -3.23 21.34 -4.61
CA PRO A 32 -3.06 22.70 -5.07
C PRO A 32 -4.40 23.29 -5.53
N ASP A 33 -4.54 24.60 -5.36
CA ASP A 33 -5.71 25.31 -5.89
C ASP A 33 -5.68 25.41 -7.43
N GLU A 34 -6.75 25.97 -8.00
CA GLU A 34 -6.91 26.10 -9.45
C GLU A 34 -5.83 26.99 -10.10
N LYS A 35 -5.15 27.83 -9.32
CA LYS A 35 -4.11 28.74 -9.84
C LYS A 35 -2.75 28.06 -9.79
N HIS A 36 -2.42 27.36 -8.71
CA HIS A 36 -1.10 26.78 -8.47
C HIS A 36 -0.98 25.36 -9.04
N ILE A 37 -1.21 25.19 -10.33
CA ILE A 37 -1.22 23.85 -10.95
C ILE A 37 0.13 23.43 -11.54
N TYR A 38 1.13 24.33 -11.58
CA TYR A 38 2.42 24.07 -12.20
C TYR A 38 3.39 23.43 -11.20
N PRO A 39 3.87 22.19 -11.41
CA PRO A 39 4.83 21.56 -10.50
C PRO A 39 6.22 22.19 -10.65
N LEU A 40 6.75 22.79 -9.58
CA LEU A 40 8.07 23.46 -9.57
C LEU A 40 9.21 22.55 -9.07
N GLY A 41 8.89 21.48 -8.34
CA GLY A 41 9.89 20.57 -7.78
C GLY A 41 10.11 20.74 -6.28
N TYR A 42 11.18 20.11 -5.78
CA TYR A 42 11.54 20.16 -4.35
C TYR A 42 12.27 21.45 -3.99
N VAL A 43 11.86 22.04 -2.87
CA VAL A 43 12.52 23.22 -2.30
C VAL A 43 13.82 22.79 -1.64
N THR A 44 14.95 23.20 -2.21
CA THR A 44 16.30 22.89 -1.69
C THR A 44 16.81 23.95 -0.71
N ASP A 45 16.42 25.20 -0.91
CA ASP A 45 16.76 26.33 -0.05
C ASP A 45 15.58 27.30 0.07
N SER A 46 15.37 27.85 1.27
CA SER A 46 14.28 28.79 1.55
C SER A 46 14.61 29.63 2.78
N THR A 47 14.21 30.91 2.74
CA THR A 47 14.23 31.80 3.91
C THR A 47 13.39 31.25 5.06
N GLU A 48 12.31 30.52 4.74
CA GLU A 48 11.49 29.79 5.70
C GLU A 48 11.89 28.31 5.74
N LYS A 49 12.73 27.93 6.73
CA LYS A 49 13.26 26.56 6.89
C LYS A 49 12.21 25.44 6.87
N LYS A 50 10.95 25.73 7.24
CA LYS A 50 9.85 24.75 7.19
C LYS A 50 9.47 24.30 5.77
N ASN A 51 9.83 25.09 4.75
CA ASN A 51 9.50 24.81 3.36
C ASN A 51 10.57 23.94 2.68
N VAL A 52 11.78 23.88 3.23
CA VAL A 52 12.85 23.02 2.71
C VAL A 52 12.42 21.56 2.77
N GLY A 53 12.55 20.85 1.64
CA GLY A 53 12.09 19.47 1.48
C GLY A 53 10.60 19.30 1.16
N CYS A 54 9.82 20.39 1.09
CA CYS A 54 8.48 20.35 0.52
C CYS A 54 8.54 20.41 -1.01
N PHE A 55 7.48 19.93 -1.67
CA PHE A 55 7.27 20.11 -3.10
C PHE A 55 6.46 21.39 -3.34
N GLY A 56 6.93 22.22 -4.26
CA GLY A 56 6.30 23.48 -4.63
C GLY A 56 5.38 23.36 -5.84
N PHE A 57 4.24 24.04 -5.76
CA PHE A 57 3.32 24.26 -6.87
C PHE A 57 3.21 25.76 -7.14
N GLY A 58 3.56 26.19 -8.35
CA GLY A 58 3.47 27.58 -8.82
C GLY A 58 2.26 27.81 -9.73
N ILE A 59 1.99 29.09 -10.02
CA ILE A 59 1.01 29.48 -11.05
C ILE A 59 1.57 29.16 -12.45
N ASP A 60 2.84 29.47 -12.61
CA ASP A 60 3.68 29.16 -13.77
C ASP A 60 5.13 28.97 -13.28
N GLU A 61 6.04 28.71 -14.22
CA GLU A 61 7.47 28.48 -13.95
C GLU A 61 8.20 29.68 -13.32
N TYR A 62 7.68 30.90 -13.51
CA TYR A 62 8.33 32.17 -13.12
C TYR A 62 7.63 32.87 -11.95
N SER A 63 6.46 32.39 -11.55
CA SER A 63 5.61 33.02 -10.55
C SER A 63 6.20 32.90 -9.13
N GLY A 64 6.20 34.03 -8.39
CA GLY A 64 6.68 34.06 -7.00
C GLY A 64 5.70 33.51 -5.95
N SER A 65 4.48 33.14 -6.37
CA SER A 65 3.46 32.56 -5.48
C SER A 65 3.53 31.05 -5.55
N ILE A 66 3.84 30.40 -4.42
CA ILE A 66 4.08 28.96 -4.34
C ILE A 66 3.25 28.35 -3.22
N GLN A 67 2.54 27.27 -3.53
CA GLN A 67 1.92 26.39 -2.55
C GLN A 67 2.81 25.19 -2.27
N TYR A 68 2.98 24.85 -1.00
CA TYR A 68 3.86 23.78 -0.58
C TYR A 68 3.09 22.54 -0.13
N ALA A 69 3.49 21.38 -0.63
CA ALA A 69 3.03 20.09 -0.16
C ALA A 69 4.18 19.33 0.50
N LYS A 70 4.00 18.89 1.74
CA LYS A 70 5.02 18.11 2.45
C LYS A 70 4.93 16.63 2.07
N PRO A 71 6.01 15.99 1.60
CA PRO A 71 5.99 14.58 1.27
C PRO A 71 5.88 13.72 2.55
N PRO A 72 5.23 12.54 2.47
CA PRO A 72 5.11 11.63 3.62
C PRO A 72 6.46 10.98 3.98
N TYR A 73 7.31 10.77 2.97
CA TYR A 73 8.63 10.14 3.07
C TYR A 73 9.63 10.95 2.27
N LEU A 74 10.91 10.80 2.57
CA LEU A 74 12.01 11.34 1.78
C LEU A 74 12.89 10.20 1.24
N GLY A 75 13.62 10.45 0.17
CA GLY A 75 14.64 9.52 -0.33
C GLY A 75 15.60 9.12 0.79
N GLY A 76 15.83 7.82 0.94
CA GLY A 76 16.65 7.23 2.00
C GLY A 76 15.93 7.02 3.34
N ASP A 77 14.65 7.35 3.49
CA ASP A 77 13.85 6.90 4.63
C ASP A 77 13.68 5.37 4.62
N ILE A 78 13.53 4.78 5.80
CA ILE A 78 13.14 3.38 5.96
C ILE A 78 11.67 3.34 6.35
N ILE A 79 10.89 2.53 5.65
CA ILE A 79 9.48 2.29 5.95
C ILE A 79 9.28 0.83 6.34
N TYR A 80 8.50 0.59 7.39
CA TYR A 80 8.10 -0.76 7.79
C TYR A 80 6.62 -0.97 7.52
N ILE A 81 6.28 -2.15 7.03
CA ILE A 81 4.91 -2.47 6.67
C ILE A 81 4.12 -2.85 7.92
N ARG A 82 2.94 -2.24 8.05
CA ARG A 82 1.89 -2.68 8.94
C ARG A 82 0.85 -3.45 8.13
N GLU A 83 0.70 -4.73 8.43
CA GLU A 83 -0.22 -5.66 7.78
C GLU A 83 -1.18 -6.26 8.80
N THR A 84 -2.24 -6.91 8.33
CA THR A 84 -3.20 -7.60 9.19
C THR A 84 -2.49 -8.81 9.82
N TRP A 85 -2.52 -8.91 11.15
CA TRP A 85 -1.66 -9.81 11.92
C TRP A 85 -2.39 -10.43 13.10
N THR A 86 -1.81 -11.44 13.72
CA THR A 86 -2.25 -11.94 15.04
C THR A 86 -1.05 -12.51 15.79
N GLU A 87 -1.23 -12.77 17.08
CA GLU A 87 -0.19 -13.32 17.95
C GLU A 87 -0.74 -14.53 18.70
N GLU A 88 -0.03 -15.64 18.64
CA GLU A 88 -0.33 -16.84 19.40
C GLU A 88 0.96 -17.43 19.98
N CYS A 89 0.98 -17.67 21.29
CA CYS A 89 2.11 -18.24 22.02
C CYS A 89 3.45 -17.48 21.78
N GLY A 90 3.39 -16.14 21.71
CA GLY A 90 4.57 -15.29 21.51
C GLY A 90 5.13 -15.28 20.08
N LYS A 91 4.40 -15.85 19.11
CA LYS A 91 4.74 -15.81 17.68
C LYS A 91 3.73 -14.96 16.92
N ASN A 92 4.24 -14.16 15.98
CA ASN A 92 3.42 -13.35 15.08
C ASN A 92 3.05 -14.14 13.83
N TYR A 93 1.79 -14.06 13.43
CA TYR A 93 1.25 -14.62 12.20
C TYR A 93 0.59 -13.51 11.39
N TYR A 94 0.60 -13.64 10.08
CA TYR A 94 0.20 -12.56 9.18
C TYR A 94 -0.80 -13.05 8.15
N ARG A 95 -1.84 -12.25 7.89
CA ARG A 95 -2.94 -12.63 6.99
C ARG A 95 -2.45 -12.95 5.58
N ALA A 96 -1.37 -12.32 5.14
CA ALA A 96 -0.81 -12.52 3.81
C ALA A 96 -0.32 -13.96 3.56
N ASP A 97 -0.01 -14.71 4.62
CA ASP A 97 0.55 -16.06 4.52
C ASP A 97 -0.52 -17.16 4.39
N TYR A 98 -1.80 -16.82 4.56
CA TYR A 98 -2.91 -17.77 4.57
C TYR A 98 -3.87 -17.46 3.42
N ASP A 99 -4.42 -18.46 2.75
CA ASP A 99 -5.45 -18.23 1.73
C ASP A 99 -6.85 -18.07 2.32
N SER A 100 -7.07 -18.63 3.52
CA SER A 100 -8.34 -18.61 4.22
C SER A 100 -8.26 -17.83 5.55
N ASP A 101 -9.40 -17.29 5.97
CA ASP A 101 -9.59 -16.78 7.34
C ASP A 101 -9.94 -17.89 8.34
N TYR A 102 -9.97 -19.14 7.90
CA TYR A 102 -10.33 -20.30 8.69
C TYR A 102 -9.17 -21.29 8.67
N LEU A 103 -8.86 -21.82 9.86
CA LEU A 103 -8.01 -22.99 10.02
C LEU A 103 -8.87 -24.24 9.85
N ASP A 104 -8.29 -25.25 9.22
CA ASP A 104 -8.93 -26.54 9.13
C ASP A 104 -9.12 -27.15 10.54
N PRO A 105 -10.11 -28.04 10.70
CA PRO A 105 -10.29 -28.76 11.94
C PRO A 105 -8.97 -29.38 12.37
N CYS A 106 -8.66 -29.22 13.65
CA CYS A 106 -7.47 -29.82 14.21
C CYS A 106 -6.15 -29.20 13.63
N GLU A 107 -6.14 -27.96 13.11
CA GLU A 107 -4.90 -27.18 12.83
C GLU A 107 -4.66 -26.04 13.84
N THR A 108 -3.41 -25.59 13.93
CA THR A 108 -2.97 -24.41 14.70
C THR A 108 -2.29 -23.39 13.77
N LEU A 109 -2.14 -22.13 14.20
CA LEU A 109 -1.46 -21.12 13.38
C LEU A 109 -0.01 -21.50 13.06
N SER A 110 0.67 -22.21 13.96
CA SER A 110 2.04 -22.72 13.74
C SER A 110 2.14 -23.86 12.72
N GLY A 111 1.01 -24.38 12.23
CA GLY A 111 0.95 -25.66 11.54
C GLY A 111 0.99 -26.83 12.53
N GLY A 112 0.25 -27.89 12.21
CA GLY A 112 0.13 -29.09 13.05
C GLY A 112 -1.07 -29.07 14.00
N TYR A 113 -1.15 -30.10 14.86
CA TYR A 113 -2.36 -30.43 15.60
C TYR A 113 -2.42 -29.77 17.00
N PRO A 114 -3.60 -29.25 17.44
CA PRO A 114 -3.80 -28.77 18.80
C PRO A 114 -3.45 -29.84 19.83
N ALA A 115 -2.87 -29.46 20.97
CA ALA A 115 -2.54 -30.38 22.05
C ALA A 115 -3.76 -31.13 22.63
N SER A 116 -4.96 -30.57 22.46
CA SER A 116 -6.22 -31.20 22.82
C SER A 116 -6.69 -32.29 21.84
N CYS A 117 -6.07 -32.38 20.65
CA CYS A 117 -6.40 -33.39 19.66
C CYS A 117 -5.75 -34.72 20.06
N ARG A 118 -6.53 -35.56 20.75
CA ARG A 118 -6.01 -36.67 21.56
C ARG A 118 -5.51 -37.90 20.81
N ASN A 119 -5.57 -37.99 19.48
CA ASN A 119 -5.08 -39.16 18.73
C ASN A 119 -4.74 -38.79 17.26
N HIS A 120 -3.49 -38.97 16.84
CA HIS A 120 -3.11 -39.03 15.41
C HIS A 120 -2.18 -40.24 15.21
N PRO A 121 -2.38 -41.07 14.17
CA PRO A 121 -2.32 -40.65 12.76
C PRO A 121 -3.59 -40.97 11.95
N GLY A 122 -3.95 -40.06 11.01
CA GLY A 122 -5.15 -40.15 10.18
C GLY A 122 -6.40 -39.83 11.00
N CYS A 123 -6.76 -38.55 11.09
CA CYS A 123 -7.86 -38.11 11.95
C CYS A 123 -9.24 -38.39 11.32
N ASP A 124 -9.56 -39.65 11.11
CA ASP A 124 -10.88 -40.08 10.64
C ASP A 124 -11.89 -39.93 11.79
N GLY A 125 -12.49 -38.74 11.90
CA GLY A 125 -13.57 -38.46 12.85
C GLY A 125 -13.44 -37.21 13.74
N CYS A 126 -12.51 -36.27 13.46
CA CYS A 126 -12.52 -34.95 14.12
C CYS A 126 -13.83 -34.23 13.71
N MET A 127 -14.85 -34.25 14.57
CA MET A 127 -16.11 -33.49 14.38
C MET A 127 -15.94 -31.98 14.64
N ALA A 128 -14.71 -31.52 14.91
CA ALA A 128 -14.46 -30.10 15.07
C ALA A 128 -14.70 -29.41 13.73
N THR A 129 -15.36 -28.26 13.77
CA THR A 129 -15.52 -27.41 12.59
C THR A 129 -14.29 -26.54 12.41
N SER A 130 -14.12 -26.01 11.21
CA SER A 130 -13.08 -25.02 10.95
C SER A 130 -13.20 -23.86 11.93
N THR A 131 -12.05 -23.35 12.39
CA THR A 131 -11.99 -22.29 13.38
C THR A 131 -11.56 -21.00 12.71
N ARG A 132 -12.34 -19.93 12.89
CA ARG A 132 -12.02 -18.62 12.33
C ARG A 132 -10.82 -18.01 13.05
N ILE A 133 -9.84 -17.55 12.29
CA ILE A 133 -8.68 -16.83 12.81
C ILE A 133 -9.11 -15.44 13.27
N HIS A 134 -8.72 -15.07 14.49
CA HIS A 134 -8.95 -13.74 15.04
C HIS A 134 -7.82 -12.79 14.61
N TRP A 135 -7.98 -12.19 13.43
CA TRP A 135 -7.07 -11.20 12.90
C TRP A 135 -7.19 -9.84 13.60
N ARG A 136 -6.05 -9.23 13.91
CA ARG A 136 -5.92 -7.84 14.37
C ARG A 136 -5.69 -6.91 13.17
N PRO A 137 -6.42 -5.79 13.08
CA PRO A 137 -6.23 -4.80 12.02
C PRO A 137 -4.81 -4.23 11.98
N SER A 138 -4.30 -3.96 10.78
CA SER A 138 -2.95 -3.43 10.55
C SER A 138 -2.64 -2.11 11.28
N ILE A 139 -3.65 -1.26 11.50
CA ILE A 139 -3.50 -0.01 12.25
C ILE A 139 -2.98 -0.22 13.68
N HIS A 140 -3.24 -1.38 14.28
CA HIS A 140 -2.82 -1.74 15.63
C HIS A 140 -1.51 -2.54 15.68
N MET A 141 -0.84 -2.74 14.53
CA MET A 141 0.38 -3.53 14.48
C MET A 141 1.59 -2.76 15.07
N PRO A 142 2.28 -3.32 16.08
CA PRO A 142 3.48 -2.72 16.67
C PRO A 142 4.67 -2.79 15.71
N LYS A 143 5.70 -1.95 15.92
CA LYS A 143 6.91 -1.92 15.06
C LYS A 143 7.70 -3.23 15.17
N GLU A 144 7.70 -3.82 16.36
CA GLU A 144 8.43 -5.03 16.73
C GLU A 144 7.94 -6.26 15.98
N ALA A 145 6.65 -6.27 15.61
CA ALA A 145 6.05 -7.32 14.79
C ALA A 145 6.30 -7.12 13.28
N ALA A 146 6.95 -6.04 12.84
CA ALA A 146 7.19 -5.80 11.43
C ALA A 146 8.25 -6.73 10.86
N ARG A 147 7.84 -7.54 9.87
CA ARG A 147 8.72 -8.48 9.16
C ARG A 147 9.22 -7.97 7.81
N ILE A 148 8.60 -6.92 7.25
CA ILE A 148 8.99 -6.33 5.97
C ILE A 148 9.43 -4.89 6.18
N TRP A 149 10.63 -4.60 5.68
CA TRP A 149 11.30 -3.31 5.73
C TRP A 149 11.66 -2.90 4.31
N LEU A 150 11.37 -1.66 3.97
CA LEU A 150 11.61 -1.10 2.64
C LEU A 150 12.39 0.20 2.78
N LYS A 151 13.35 0.42 1.90
CA LYS A 151 14.09 1.67 1.79
C LYS A 151 13.48 2.49 0.66
N VAL A 152 13.10 3.73 0.97
CA VAL A 152 12.56 4.66 -0.02
C VAL A 152 13.70 5.11 -0.94
N THR A 153 13.55 4.87 -2.23
CA THR A 153 14.54 5.20 -3.26
C THR A 153 14.26 6.55 -3.90
N ASP A 154 12.99 6.82 -4.19
CA ASP A 154 12.53 8.06 -4.80
C ASP A 154 11.14 8.45 -4.28
N VAL A 155 10.88 9.76 -4.23
CA VAL A 155 9.55 10.31 -3.96
C VAL A 155 9.30 11.43 -4.94
N ARG A 156 8.25 11.33 -5.76
CA ARG A 156 7.88 12.35 -6.74
C ARG A 156 6.40 12.67 -6.71
N VAL A 157 6.03 13.68 -7.47
CA VAL A 157 4.65 14.14 -7.64
C VAL A 157 4.21 13.88 -9.08
N GLU A 158 3.04 13.25 -9.23
CA GLU A 158 2.41 12.98 -10.53
C GLU A 158 0.91 13.28 -10.43
N ARG A 159 0.26 13.48 -11.58
CA ARG A 159 -1.20 13.32 -11.65
C ARG A 159 -1.53 11.83 -11.58
N LEU A 160 -2.60 11.47 -10.88
CA LEU A 160 -3.00 10.08 -10.72
C LEU A 160 -3.14 9.31 -12.04
N GLN A 161 -3.71 9.94 -13.07
CA GLN A 161 -3.95 9.31 -14.37
C GLN A 161 -2.71 9.26 -15.29
N GLU A 162 -1.60 9.90 -14.92
CA GLU A 162 -0.32 9.80 -15.64
C GLU A 162 0.38 8.45 -15.41
N ILE A 163 -0.16 7.61 -14.52
CA ILE A 163 0.31 6.24 -14.32
C ILE A 163 0.29 5.44 -15.64
N THR A 164 1.43 4.83 -15.94
CA THR A 164 1.60 3.91 -17.07
C THR A 164 1.14 2.50 -16.71
N GLU A 165 0.98 1.62 -17.70
CA GLU A 165 0.68 0.19 -17.43
C GLU A 165 1.78 -0.47 -16.58
N ASP A 166 3.05 -0.18 -16.87
CA ASP A 166 4.18 -0.66 -16.06
C ASP A 166 4.16 -0.07 -14.65
N GLY A 167 3.75 1.20 -14.51
CA GLY A 167 3.56 1.84 -13.22
C GLY A 167 2.44 1.20 -12.40
N ALA A 168 1.36 0.77 -13.05
CA ALA A 168 0.27 0.02 -12.42
C ALA A 168 0.69 -1.41 -12.06
N LYS A 169 1.52 -2.06 -12.88
CA LYS A 169 2.15 -3.34 -12.55
C LYS A 169 3.06 -3.23 -11.32
N ALA A 170 3.88 -2.17 -11.25
CA ALA A 170 4.75 -1.85 -10.12
C ALA A 170 3.97 -1.46 -8.83
N GLU A 171 2.68 -1.13 -8.94
CA GLU A 171 1.78 -1.00 -7.78
C GLU A 171 1.36 -2.37 -7.19
N GLY A 172 1.75 -3.48 -7.82
CA GLY A 172 1.54 -4.84 -7.33
C GLY A 172 0.30 -5.54 -7.90
N ILE A 173 -0.24 -5.04 -9.02
CA ILE A 173 -1.42 -5.65 -9.65
C ILE A 173 -1.04 -7.02 -10.23
N ASN A 174 -1.88 -8.02 -9.96
CA ASN A 174 -1.73 -9.35 -10.52
C ASN A 174 -2.34 -9.37 -11.94
N GLU A 175 -1.59 -9.90 -12.91
CA GLU A 175 -2.02 -10.08 -14.30
C GLU A 175 -3.29 -10.94 -14.40
N GLU A 176 -3.39 -12.00 -13.58
CA GLU A 176 -4.55 -12.87 -13.53
C GLU A 176 -5.81 -12.11 -13.11
N TRP A 177 -5.68 -11.10 -12.26
CA TRP A 177 -6.82 -10.26 -11.84
C TRP A 177 -7.09 -9.14 -12.83
N ALA A 178 -6.06 -8.62 -13.47
CA ALA A 178 -6.20 -7.49 -14.38
C ALA A 178 -6.99 -7.84 -15.64
N MET A 179 -6.92 -9.10 -16.11
CA MET A 179 -7.43 -9.49 -17.43
C MET A 179 -8.42 -10.67 -17.39
N SER A 180 -8.92 -11.06 -16.21
CA SER A 180 -9.68 -12.31 -16.07
C SER A 180 -11.14 -12.24 -16.52
N TRP A 181 -11.77 -11.06 -16.55
CA TRP A 181 -13.19 -10.95 -16.86
C TRP A 181 -13.50 -9.68 -17.63
N TRP A 182 -14.53 -9.75 -18.48
CA TRP A 182 -15.06 -8.60 -19.18
C TRP A 182 -15.72 -7.63 -18.19
N SER A 183 -15.26 -6.38 -18.15
CA SER A 183 -15.83 -5.35 -17.29
C SER A 183 -15.83 -3.98 -17.96
N PRO A 184 -16.62 -3.01 -17.48
CA PRO A 184 -16.43 -1.60 -17.82
C PRO A 184 -14.97 -1.19 -17.68
N THR A 185 -14.43 -0.48 -18.67
CA THR A 185 -13.06 0.04 -18.65
C THR A 185 -13.08 1.56 -18.62
N TYR A 186 -11.94 2.20 -18.37
CA TYR A 186 -11.85 3.65 -18.42
C TYR A 186 -12.23 4.24 -19.79
N TYR A 187 -11.85 3.54 -20.87
CA TYR A 187 -12.08 4.01 -22.25
C TYR A 187 -13.44 3.59 -22.83
N ASP A 188 -14.04 2.52 -22.30
CA ASP A 188 -15.35 2.02 -22.69
C ASP A 188 -16.15 1.64 -21.43
N PRO A 189 -16.77 2.63 -20.75
CA PRO A 189 -17.54 2.39 -19.54
C PRO A 189 -18.89 1.71 -19.81
N ASP A 190 -19.40 1.78 -21.04
CA ASP A 190 -20.73 1.27 -21.40
C ASP A 190 -20.67 -0.17 -21.92
N SER A 191 -19.80 -0.44 -22.88
CA SER A 191 -19.66 -1.78 -23.50
C SER A 191 -18.62 -2.61 -22.77
N GLY A 192 -17.63 -1.97 -22.14
CA GLY A 192 -16.54 -2.64 -21.44
C GLY A 192 -15.47 -3.24 -22.35
N GLY A 193 -14.57 -3.99 -21.73
CA GLY A 193 -13.48 -4.68 -22.40
C GLY A 193 -12.73 -5.56 -21.41
N TYR A 194 -11.61 -6.14 -21.85
CA TYR A 194 -10.66 -6.73 -20.91
C TYR A 194 -9.88 -5.60 -20.24
N PRO A 195 -9.97 -5.45 -18.91
CA PRO A 195 -9.24 -4.41 -18.21
C PRO A 195 -7.73 -4.59 -18.42
N LYS A 196 -7.01 -3.47 -18.45
CA LYS A 196 -5.54 -3.47 -18.37
C LYS A 196 -5.11 -3.18 -16.93
N TYR A 197 -3.82 -3.27 -16.65
CA TYR A 197 -3.28 -2.99 -15.32
C TYR A 197 -3.75 -1.63 -14.79
N ARG A 198 -3.80 -0.61 -15.66
CA ARG A 198 -4.27 0.72 -15.27
C ARG A 198 -5.74 0.78 -14.87
N ASP A 199 -6.62 0.06 -15.57
CA ASP A 199 -8.05 0.01 -15.23
C ASP A 199 -8.25 -0.70 -13.88
N THR A 200 -7.57 -1.83 -13.68
CA THR A 200 -7.61 -2.56 -12.42
C THR A 200 -7.05 -1.70 -11.28
N PHE A 201 -5.97 -0.95 -11.52
CA PHE A 201 -5.44 -0.01 -10.55
C PHE A 201 -6.49 1.01 -10.12
N ALA A 202 -7.14 1.63 -11.09
CA ALA A 202 -8.12 2.69 -10.87
C ALA A 202 -9.27 2.23 -9.97
N PHE A 203 -9.91 1.11 -10.33
CA PHE A 203 -11.18 0.70 -9.74
C PHE A 203 -11.02 -0.27 -8.57
N GLU A 204 -10.08 -1.22 -8.67
CA GLU A 204 -9.94 -2.30 -7.68
C GLU A 204 -8.96 -1.96 -6.58
N VAL A 205 -8.01 -1.04 -6.82
CA VAL A 205 -7.00 -0.64 -5.84
C VAL A 205 -7.26 0.79 -5.35
N TRP A 206 -7.09 1.78 -6.22
CA TRP A 206 -7.09 3.18 -5.84
C TRP A 206 -8.42 3.61 -5.23
N ASN A 207 -9.52 3.49 -5.97
CA ASN A 207 -10.84 3.95 -5.50
C ASN A 207 -11.29 3.26 -4.21
N LYS A 208 -10.93 1.99 -3.98
CA LYS A 208 -11.24 1.27 -2.73
C LYS A 208 -10.47 1.80 -1.52
N THR A 209 -9.34 2.48 -1.73
CA THR A 209 -8.59 3.13 -0.64
C THR A 209 -9.13 4.51 -0.27
N ILE A 210 -10.00 5.09 -1.11
CA ILE A 210 -10.61 6.41 -0.88
C ILE A 210 -11.96 6.25 -0.19
N LYS A 211 -12.26 7.11 0.76
CA LYS A 211 -13.59 7.14 1.41
C LYS A 211 -14.66 7.46 0.37
N LYS A 212 -15.83 6.83 0.47
CA LYS A 212 -16.96 7.09 -0.44
C LYS A 212 -17.33 8.58 -0.52
N SER A 213 -17.24 9.32 0.58
CA SER A 213 -17.49 10.77 0.62
C SER A 213 -16.48 11.60 -0.17
N ASP A 214 -15.26 11.10 -0.32
CA ASP A 214 -14.12 11.84 -0.88
C ASP A 214 -13.81 11.40 -2.32
N ILE A 215 -14.57 10.46 -2.88
CA ILE A 215 -14.32 9.88 -4.20
C ILE A 215 -14.39 10.91 -5.32
N GLY A 216 -15.27 11.92 -5.20
CA GLY A 216 -15.35 13.02 -6.16
C GLY A 216 -14.13 13.95 -6.16
N ARG A 217 -13.32 13.93 -5.09
CA ARG A 217 -12.14 14.78 -4.93
C ARG A 217 -10.82 14.03 -5.14
N TYR A 218 -10.76 12.77 -4.70
CA TYR A 218 -9.53 11.97 -4.73
C TYR A 218 -9.65 10.66 -5.50
N GLY A 219 -10.82 10.34 -6.03
CA GLY A 219 -11.01 9.15 -6.87
C GLY A 219 -10.31 9.27 -8.21
N TRP A 220 -10.31 8.16 -8.95
CA TRP A 220 -9.67 8.05 -10.26
C TRP A 220 -10.07 9.16 -11.23
N TYR A 221 -11.37 9.43 -11.37
CA TYR A 221 -11.90 10.46 -12.28
C TYR A 221 -11.61 11.89 -11.83
N ALA A 222 -11.32 12.12 -10.55
CA ALA A 222 -10.92 13.44 -10.05
C ALA A 222 -9.48 13.80 -10.42
N ASN A 223 -8.68 12.80 -10.84
CA ASN A 223 -7.28 12.95 -11.23
C ASN A 223 -6.44 13.82 -10.26
N PRO A 224 -6.44 13.50 -8.95
CA PRO A 224 -5.71 14.28 -7.96
C PRO A 224 -4.20 14.20 -8.18
N TRP A 225 -3.48 15.18 -7.64
CA TRP A 225 -2.05 15.07 -7.42
C TRP A 225 -1.75 14.04 -6.34
N VAL A 226 -0.76 13.19 -6.61
CA VAL A 226 -0.35 12.10 -5.73
C VAL A 226 1.16 12.10 -5.53
N TRP A 227 1.59 11.66 -4.35
CA TRP A 227 2.95 11.24 -4.10
C TRP A 227 3.14 9.85 -4.68
N VAL A 228 4.14 9.66 -5.54
CA VAL A 228 4.65 8.35 -5.92
C VAL A 228 5.86 8.07 -5.05
N VAL A 229 5.82 6.98 -4.30
CA VAL A 229 6.90 6.56 -3.40
C VAL A 229 7.46 5.25 -3.94
N GLU A 230 8.69 5.29 -4.41
CA GLU A 230 9.43 4.10 -4.85
C GLU A 230 10.28 3.56 -3.71
N PHE A 231 10.42 2.24 -3.69
CA PHE A 231 11.14 1.57 -2.63
C PHE A 231 11.71 0.22 -3.06
N GLU A 232 12.72 -0.20 -2.32
CA GLU A 232 13.35 -1.52 -2.43
C GLU A 232 13.30 -2.25 -1.09
N ARG A 233 13.29 -3.59 -1.12
CA ARG A 233 13.34 -4.39 0.11
C ARG A 233 14.71 -4.23 0.77
N CYS A 234 14.71 -4.07 2.09
CA CYS A 234 15.93 -3.96 2.88
C CYS A 234 15.84 -4.79 4.17
N GLU A 235 16.95 -4.90 4.87
CA GLU A 235 17.00 -5.51 6.19
C GLU A 235 16.42 -4.57 7.26
N LYS A 236 16.02 -5.16 8.40
CA LYS A 236 15.62 -4.36 9.55
C LYS A 236 16.82 -3.51 10.00
N PRO A 237 16.68 -2.18 10.09
CA PRO A 237 17.78 -1.35 10.57
C PRO A 237 18.09 -1.72 12.02
N GLU A 238 19.38 -1.78 12.35
CA GLU A 238 19.82 -1.93 13.73
C GLU A 238 19.27 -0.76 14.54
N ASP A 239 18.57 -1.04 15.64
CA ASP A 239 18.12 -0.01 16.57
C ASP A 239 19.38 0.56 17.21
N ASN A 240 19.96 1.60 16.61
CA ASN A 240 21.01 2.40 17.24
C ASN A 240 20.41 3.01 18.51
N GLN A 241 20.65 2.34 19.64
CA GLN A 241 20.40 2.85 20.97
C GLN A 241 21.28 4.09 21.16
N ASN A 242 20.70 5.27 20.96
CA ASN A 242 21.19 6.54 21.48
C ASN A 242 20.17 7.08 22.47
#